data_AF-A0A7C3KFX7-F1
#
_entry.id   AF-A0A7C3KFX7-F1
#
_cell.length_a   1.000
_cell.length_b   1.000
_cell.length_c   1.000
_cell.angle_alpha   90.00
_cell.angle_beta   90.00
_cell.angle_gamma   90.00
#
_symmetry.space_group_name_H-M   'P 1'
#
loop_
_entity.id
_entity.type
_entity.pdbx_description
1 polymer ?
#
loop_
_entity_poly.entity_id
_entity_poly.type
_entity_poly.pdbx_seq_one_letter_code
_entity_poly.pdbx_strand_id
1 'polypeptide(L)'
;MAYIHTLGDGRSLSLDNQGNQTTVTLASTGIGQQQQTSYGFQTGSWTHPPEVAQSATGFVVKLTTTEGESFIHVQGSSVSLSSKSSSASSFQAMQTTSNEPMQPMQPMQPMQPMQPMQMGDMQMNLNPMEMRMGNMELRMGDKPDESGAKTSTRRFCSQCGVAVKPSDRFCSSCGSSLS
;
A
#
# COMPACT_ATOMS: atom_id res chain seq x y z
N MET A 1 12.94 -7.92 3.53
CA MET A 1 13.06 -6.51 4.01
C MET A 1 12.53 -5.64 2.89
N ALA A 2 11.48 -4.87 3.15
CA ALA A 2 10.77 -4.11 2.12
C ALA A 2 11.13 -2.62 2.17
N TYR A 3 11.51 -2.06 1.03
CA TYR A 3 11.78 -0.64 0.81
C TYR A 3 10.72 -0.10 -0.13
N ILE A 4 10.12 1.03 0.21
CA ILE A 4 9.11 1.67 -0.62
C ILE A 4 9.64 3.04 -1.03
N HIS A 5 9.62 3.31 -2.32
CA HIS A 5 10.04 4.57 -2.91
C HIS A 5 8.90 5.17 -3.73
N THR A 6 8.59 6.45 -3.50
CA THR A 6 7.53 7.13 -4.25
C THR A 6 8.15 7.81 -5.46
N LEU A 7 7.72 7.43 -6.66
CA LEU A 7 8.30 7.85 -7.93
C LEU A 7 7.71 9.18 -8.44
N GLY A 8 6.66 9.71 -7.80
CA GLY A 8 5.85 10.82 -8.29
C GLY A 8 4.61 10.36 -9.05
N ASP A 9 3.66 11.27 -9.31
CA ASP A 9 2.46 11.03 -10.12
C ASP A 9 1.55 9.86 -9.64
N GLY A 10 1.49 9.64 -8.32
CA GLY A 10 0.70 8.55 -7.75
C GLY A 10 1.32 7.16 -7.94
N ARG A 11 2.60 7.08 -8.33
CA ARG A 11 3.33 5.81 -8.50
C ARG A 11 4.26 5.53 -7.33
N SER A 12 4.25 4.28 -6.86
CA SER A 12 5.15 3.79 -5.82
C SER A 12 5.84 2.51 -6.26
N LEU A 13 7.13 2.43 -5.97
CA LEU A 13 8.00 1.27 -6.18
C LEU A 13 8.26 0.61 -4.83
N SER A 14 7.78 -0.63 -4.65
CA SER A 14 8.12 -1.45 -3.50
C SER A 14 9.16 -2.49 -3.91
N LEU A 15 10.25 -2.56 -3.18
CA LEU A 15 11.37 -3.48 -3.36
C LEU A 15 11.44 -4.35 -2.12
N ASP A 16 11.24 -5.64 -2.26
CA ASP A 16 11.32 -6.57 -1.14
C ASP A 16 12.23 -7.74 -1.46
N ASN A 17 13.15 -8.03 -0.55
CA ASN A 17 13.99 -9.21 -0.66
C ASN A 17 13.51 -10.32 0.29
N GLN A 18 13.13 -11.45 -0.31
CA GLN A 18 12.70 -12.68 0.35
C GLN A 18 13.76 -13.76 0.12
N GLY A 19 14.75 -13.80 1.00
CA GLY A 19 15.88 -14.74 0.91
C GLY A 19 16.82 -14.41 -0.25
N ASN A 20 16.64 -15.12 -1.38
CA ASN A 20 17.46 -14.94 -2.58
C ASN A 20 16.68 -14.33 -3.76
N GLN A 21 15.42 -13.96 -3.54
CA GLN A 21 14.56 -13.38 -4.56
C GLN A 21 14.20 -11.94 -4.21
N THR A 22 14.54 -11.02 -5.12
CA THR A 22 14.05 -9.65 -5.09
C THR A 22 12.71 -9.57 -5.81
N THR A 23 11.68 -9.14 -5.10
CA THR A 23 10.38 -8.79 -5.64
C THR A 23 10.28 -7.28 -5.81
N VAL A 24 10.03 -6.83 -7.03
CA VAL A 24 9.80 -5.43 -7.37
C VAL A 24 8.33 -5.25 -7.71
N THR A 25 7.62 -4.50 -6.90
CA THR A 25 6.21 -4.18 -7.10
C THR A 25 6.07 -2.72 -7.49
N LEU A 26 5.59 -2.45 -8.70
CA LEU A 26 5.11 -1.14 -9.10
C LEU A 26 3.62 -1.06 -8.78
N ALA A 27 3.23 -0.07 -7.99
CA ALA A 27 1.84 0.34 -7.87
C ALA A 27 1.67 1.73 -8.49
N SER A 28 0.59 1.92 -9.24
CA SER A 28 0.14 3.21 -9.75
C SER A 28 -1.28 3.46 -9.26
N THR A 29 -1.49 4.65 -8.70
CA THR A 29 -2.78 5.13 -8.22
C THR A 29 -3.26 6.21 -9.17
N GLY A 30 -4.30 5.89 -9.95
CA GLY A 30 -5.05 6.84 -10.76
C GLY A 30 -6.45 7.05 -10.18
N ILE A 31 -7.16 8.07 -10.66
CA ILE A 31 -8.55 8.31 -10.25
C ILE A 31 -9.40 7.06 -10.54
N GLY A 32 -9.85 6.39 -9.48
CA GLY A 32 -10.71 5.21 -9.56
C GLY A 32 -10.04 3.88 -9.94
N GLN A 33 -8.72 3.83 -10.16
CA GLN A 33 -8.00 2.58 -10.45
C GLN A 33 -6.63 2.54 -9.75
N GLN A 34 -6.43 1.51 -8.95
CA GLN A 34 -5.12 1.13 -8.41
C GLN A 34 -4.63 -0.08 -9.21
N GLN A 35 -3.57 0.10 -10.00
CA GLN A 35 -2.94 -0.98 -10.74
C GLN A 35 -1.64 -1.35 -10.02
N GLN A 36 -1.41 -2.65 -9.84
CA GLN A 36 -0.21 -3.15 -9.19
C GLN A 36 0.36 -4.30 -10.01
N THR A 37 1.65 -4.21 -10.32
CA THR A 37 2.39 -5.23 -11.05
C THR A 37 3.63 -5.62 -10.26
N SER A 38 3.84 -6.91 -10.05
CA SER A 38 4.99 -7.44 -9.29
C SER A 38 5.89 -8.27 -10.20
N TYR A 39 7.20 -8.09 -10.04
CA TYR A 39 8.26 -8.78 -10.78
C TYR A 39 9.18 -9.47 -9.80
N GLY A 40 9.43 -10.76 -9.97
CA GLY A 40 10.35 -11.53 -9.13
C GLY A 40 11.65 -11.83 -9.88
N PHE A 41 12.78 -11.52 -9.25
CA PHE A 41 14.12 -11.74 -9.80
C PHE A 41 14.99 -12.51 -8.80
N GLN A 42 15.71 -13.53 -9.24
CA GLN A 42 16.77 -14.15 -8.44
C GLN A 42 18.01 -13.27 -8.49
N THR A 43 18.25 -12.54 -7.40
CA THR A 43 19.40 -11.64 -7.24
C THR A 43 20.27 -12.01 -6.03
N GLY A 44 19.81 -12.94 -5.18
CA GLY A 44 20.46 -13.25 -3.91
C GLY A 44 20.09 -12.30 -2.77
N SER A 45 20.71 -12.54 -1.62
CA SER A 45 20.52 -11.75 -0.40
C SER A 45 21.19 -10.38 -0.52
N TRP A 46 20.48 -9.33 -0.10
CA TRP A 46 21.00 -7.96 -0.12
C TRP A 46 22.02 -7.75 0.99
N THR A 47 23.16 -7.16 0.65
CA THR A 47 24.19 -6.79 1.62
C THR A 47 24.14 -5.30 1.97
N HIS A 48 23.58 -4.48 1.08
CA HIS A 48 23.38 -3.04 1.26
C HIS A 48 21.94 -2.65 0.91
N PRO A 49 21.44 -1.51 1.44
CA PRO A 49 20.14 -0.98 1.05
C PRO A 49 20.09 -0.69 -0.47
N PRO A 50 18.93 -0.91 -1.12
CA PRO A 50 18.75 -0.61 -2.54
C PRO A 50 18.84 0.90 -2.79
N GLU A 51 19.66 1.30 -3.76
CA GLU A 51 19.76 2.70 -4.19
C GLU A 51 18.92 2.91 -5.45
N VAL A 52 17.96 3.83 -5.38
CA VAL A 52 17.10 4.19 -6.52
C VAL A 52 17.63 5.50 -7.12
N ALA A 53 17.98 5.47 -8.40
CA ALA A 53 18.42 6.64 -9.16
C ALA A 53 17.44 6.90 -10.32
N GLN A 54 17.13 8.17 -10.56
CA GLN A 54 16.36 8.57 -11.74
C GLN A 54 17.28 8.58 -12.97
N SER A 55 16.78 8.09 -14.10
CA SER A 55 17.47 8.07 -15.40
C SER A 55 16.64 8.81 -16.44
N ALA A 56 17.23 9.15 -17.59
CA ALA A 56 16.57 9.88 -18.67
C ALA A 56 15.29 9.20 -19.21
N THR A 57 15.16 7.88 -19.00
CA THR A 57 14.05 7.05 -19.51
C THR A 57 13.17 6.46 -18.40
N GLY A 58 13.47 6.73 -17.13
CA GLY A 58 12.75 6.11 -16.01
C GLY A 58 13.58 6.07 -14.73
N PHE A 59 13.64 4.92 -14.08
CA PHE A 59 14.37 4.72 -12.82
C PHE A 59 15.27 3.50 -12.91
N VAL A 60 16.39 3.55 -12.20
CA VAL A 60 17.33 2.43 -12.08
C VAL A 60 17.54 2.15 -10.60
N VAL A 61 17.29 0.92 -10.19
CA VAL A 61 17.60 0.45 -8.84
C VAL A 61 18.89 -0.32 -8.88
N LYS A 62 19.89 0.15 -8.15
CA LYS A 62 21.13 -0.57 -7.91
C LYS A 62 20.96 -1.43 -6.66
N LEU A 63 21.16 -2.73 -6.82
CA LEU A 63 21.14 -3.72 -5.75
C LEU A 63 22.54 -4.25 -5.53
N THR A 64 23.04 -4.18 -4.31
CA THR A 64 24.29 -4.84 -3.92
C THR A 64 23.95 -6.10 -3.15
N THR A 65 24.30 -7.24 -3.71
CA THR A 65 23.94 -8.56 -3.19
C THR A 65 25.21 -9.37 -2.90
N THR A 66 25.04 -10.55 -2.28
CA THR A 66 26.15 -11.49 -2.10
C THR A 66 26.71 -12.03 -3.41
N GLU A 67 25.92 -12.04 -4.48
CA GLU A 67 26.32 -12.52 -5.82
C GLU A 67 26.98 -11.42 -6.67
N GLY A 68 26.91 -10.16 -6.22
CA GLY A 68 27.46 -8.99 -6.91
C GLY A 68 26.46 -7.85 -7.02
N GLU A 69 26.78 -6.89 -7.89
CA GLU A 69 25.91 -5.75 -8.20
C GLU A 69 24.91 -6.12 -9.30
N SER A 70 23.64 -5.82 -9.06
CA SER A 70 22.53 -6.01 -10.00
C SER A 70 21.83 -4.67 -10.23
N PHE A 71 21.49 -4.38 -11.49
CA PHE A 71 20.79 -3.16 -11.87
C PHE A 71 19.40 -3.52 -12.39
N ILE A 72 18.37 -2.95 -11.77
CA ILE A 72 16.99 -3.10 -12.20
C ILE A 72 16.56 -1.81 -12.88
N HIS A 73 16.27 -1.87 -14.17
CA HIS A 73 15.75 -0.74 -14.93
C HIS A 73 14.22 -0.80 -14.92
N VAL A 74 13.60 0.31 -14.53
CA VAL A 74 12.15 0.50 -14.46
C VAL A 74 11.78 1.59 -15.46
N GLN A 75 11.10 1.21 -16.54
CA GLN A 75 10.66 2.13 -17.60
C GLN A 75 9.14 2.01 -17.78
N GLY A 76 8.39 3.05 -17.40
CA GLY A 76 6.92 2.96 -17.43
C GLY A 76 6.42 1.82 -16.57
N SER A 77 5.79 0.80 -17.18
CA SER A 77 5.33 -0.41 -16.50
C SER A 77 6.29 -1.60 -16.60
N SER A 78 7.34 -1.53 -17.42
CA SER A 78 8.28 -2.65 -17.58
C SER A 78 9.44 -2.57 -16.59
N VAL A 79 9.87 -3.74 -16.13
CA VAL A 79 11.01 -3.91 -15.23
C VAL A 79 11.96 -4.94 -15.84
N SER A 80 13.23 -4.57 -16.00
CA SER A 80 14.27 -5.47 -16.51
C SER A 80 15.45 -5.54 -15.55
N LEU A 81 15.91 -6.77 -15.29
CA LEU A 81 17.12 -7.02 -14.52
C LEU A 81 18.30 -7.10 -15.49
N SER A 82 19.34 -6.31 -15.23
CA SER A 82 20.63 -6.41 -15.87
C SER A 82 21.71 -6.70 -14.84
N SER A 83 22.41 -7.82 -15.02
CA SER A 83 23.62 -8.17 -14.25
C SER A 83 24.89 -7.54 -14.83
N LYS A 84 24.78 -6.80 -15.94
CA LYS A 84 25.87 -6.06 -16.55
C LYS A 84 25.56 -4.57 -16.50
N SER A 85 26.45 -3.81 -15.85
CA SER A 85 26.67 -2.41 -16.19
C SER A 85 26.97 -2.37 -17.70
N SER A 86 25.94 -2.15 -18.52
CA SER A 86 26.13 -1.96 -19.94
C SER A 86 26.84 -0.63 -20.08
N SER A 87 28.09 -0.68 -20.53
CA SER A 87 28.97 0.48 -20.65
C SER A 87 28.25 1.67 -21.29
N ALA A 88 28.27 2.80 -20.58
CA ALA A 88 28.22 4.15 -21.11
C ALA A 88 27.04 4.53 -22.04
N SER A 89 25.97 5.05 -21.45
CA SER A 89 25.46 6.35 -21.89
C SER A 89 25.72 7.28 -20.72
N SER A 90 26.78 8.09 -20.87
CA SER A 90 27.23 9.16 -19.97
C SER A 90 26.27 9.45 -18.81
N PHE A 91 26.51 8.80 -17.66
CA PHE A 91 26.15 9.38 -16.39
C PHE A 91 27.07 10.59 -16.27
N GLN A 92 26.60 11.76 -16.72
CA GLN A 92 27.19 12.98 -16.22
C GLN A 92 26.92 12.94 -14.72
N ALA A 93 27.97 12.62 -13.97
CA ALA A 93 28.10 13.09 -12.62
C ALA A 93 27.81 14.59 -12.68
N MET A 94 26.61 14.99 -12.30
CA MET A 94 26.44 16.32 -11.76
C MET A 94 27.44 16.37 -10.62
N GLN A 95 28.44 17.21 -10.82
CA GLN A 95 29.49 17.47 -9.86
C GLN A 95 28.81 17.70 -8.52
N THR A 96 29.03 16.79 -7.59
CA THR A 96 28.87 17.09 -6.18
C THR A 96 29.94 18.14 -5.90
N THR A 97 29.57 19.42 -6.06
CA THR A 97 30.25 20.47 -5.34
C THR A 97 30.19 20.04 -3.88
N SER A 98 31.35 19.69 -3.34
CA SER A 98 31.57 19.53 -1.92
C SER A 98 31.30 20.87 -1.27
N ASN A 99 30.03 21.20 -1.06
CA ASN A 99 29.68 22.23 -0.12
C ASN A 99 29.68 21.54 1.23
N GLU A 100 30.61 21.98 2.06
CA GLU A 100 30.91 21.48 3.38
C GLU A 100 29.63 21.16 4.17
N PRO A 101 29.65 20.10 4.99
CA PRO A 101 28.51 19.74 5.82
C PRO A 101 28.20 20.94 6.72
N MET A 102 27.09 21.64 6.42
CA MET A 102 26.47 22.50 7.42
C MET A 102 26.23 21.64 8.64
N GLN A 103 26.88 22.03 9.74
CA GLN A 103 26.79 21.34 11.01
C GLN A 103 25.31 21.15 11.35
N PRO A 104 24.92 19.96 11.85
CA PRO A 104 23.54 19.70 12.21
C PRO A 104 23.12 20.76 13.23
N MET A 105 22.10 21.55 12.86
CA MET A 105 21.44 22.44 13.81
C MET A 105 21.06 21.62 15.05
N GLN A 106 21.46 22.13 16.21
CA GLN A 106 21.18 21.46 17.48
C GLN A 106 19.67 21.18 17.60
N PRO A 107 19.28 20.02 18.15
CA PRO A 107 17.89 19.67 18.30
C PRO A 107 17.19 20.73 19.14
N MET A 108 16.11 21.31 18.59
CA MET A 108 15.23 22.20 19.34
C MET A 108 14.80 21.49 20.61
N GLN A 109 14.96 22.15 21.75
CA GLN A 109 14.51 21.64 23.03
C GLN A 109 13.01 21.35 22.96
N PRO A 110 12.53 20.24 23.56
CA PRO A 110 11.12 19.90 23.54
C PRO A 110 10.31 21.03 24.18
N MET A 111 9.32 21.54 23.45
CA MET A 111 8.37 22.50 23.98
C MET A 111 7.76 21.93 25.26
N GLN A 112 7.73 22.72 26.31
CA GLN A 112 7.07 22.35 27.56
C GLN A 112 5.59 22.05 27.26
N PRO A 113 5.01 21.00 27.85
CA PRO A 113 3.62 20.67 27.64
C PRO A 113 2.75 21.86 28.04
N MET A 114 1.87 22.29 27.14
CA MET A 114 0.84 23.28 27.46
C MET A 114 0.08 22.79 28.70
N GLN A 115 -0.07 23.68 29.67
CA GLN A 115 -0.88 23.43 30.85
C GLN A 115 -2.30 23.01 30.41
N PRO A 116 -2.93 22.05 31.09
CA PRO A 116 -4.24 21.56 30.68
C PRO A 116 -5.26 22.70 30.78
N MET A 117 -5.83 23.07 29.63
CA MET A 117 -7.05 23.85 29.55
C MET A 117 -8.09 23.17 30.44
N GLN A 118 -8.50 23.83 31.53
CA GLN A 118 -9.58 23.37 32.37
C GLN A 118 -10.88 23.40 31.55
N MET A 119 -11.31 22.25 31.03
CA MET A 119 -12.72 22.04 30.72
C MET A 119 -13.44 21.75 32.04
N GLY A 120 -14.16 22.75 32.53
CA GLY A 120 -15.07 22.60 33.65
C GLY A 120 -16.15 21.54 33.40
N ASP A 121 -16.61 20.94 34.51
CA ASP A 121 -17.83 20.16 34.70
C ASP A 121 -18.14 18.99 33.74
N MET A 122 -17.14 18.34 33.14
CA MET A 122 -17.38 17.06 32.43
C MET A 122 -17.41 15.88 33.40
N GLN A 123 -18.61 15.59 33.89
CA GLN A 123 -18.89 14.45 34.76
C GLN A 123 -19.25 13.20 33.93
N MET A 124 -18.30 12.27 33.78
CA MET A 124 -18.58 10.92 33.27
C MET A 124 -18.99 10.00 34.43
N ASN A 125 -20.14 9.34 34.31
CA ASN A 125 -20.59 8.32 35.26
C ASN A 125 -20.52 6.93 34.59
N LEU A 126 -19.93 5.95 35.28
CA LEU A 126 -19.53 4.63 34.76
C LEU A 126 -20.67 3.58 34.81
N ASN A 127 -21.89 3.98 34.50
CA ASN A 127 -23.04 3.09 34.29
C ASN A 127 -23.81 3.57 33.03
N PRO A 128 -24.36 2.62 32.26
CA PRO A 128 -24.10 2.43 30.82
C PRO A 128 -24.19 3.72 29.97
N MET A 129 -23.12 3.94 29.21
CA MET A 129 -22.81 5.00 28.23
C MET A 129 -24.01 5.85 27.73
N GLU A 130 -24.41 6.88 28.50
CA GLU A 130 -25.28 7.98 28.04
C GLU A 130 -24.42 9.19 27.62
N MET A 131 -24.49 9.61 26.36
CA MET A 131 -23.93 10.89 25.90
C MET A 131 -25.06 11.92 25.75
N ARG A 132 -25.07 12.95 26.60
CA ARG A 132 -26.05 14.05 26.57
C ARG A 132 -25.43 15.32 25.96
N MET A 133 -25.81 15.67 24.73
CA MET A 133 -25.61 17.00 24.15
C MET A 133 -26.96 17.71 24.07
N GLY A 134 -27.33 18.46 25.11
CA GLY A 134 -28.52 19.30 25.11
C GLY A 134 -29.85 18.53 24.97
N ASN A 135 -30.78 19.10 24.20
CA ASN A 135 -32.19 18.68 24.08
C ASN A 135 -32.46 17.64 22.98
N MET A 136 -31.44 16.94 22.47
CA MET A 136 -31.60 16.02 21.35
C MET A 136 -31.46 14.57 21.82
N GLU A 137 -32.61 13.89 22.03
CA GLU A 137 -32.70 12.48 22.39
C GLU A 137 -32.70 11.63 21.10
N LEU A 138 -31.67 10.79 20.91
CA LEU A 138 -31.65 9.77 19.85
C LEU A 138 -31.82 8.39 20.48
N ARG A 139 -33.06 7.89 20.51
CA ARG A 139 -33.37 6.47 20.78
C ARG A 139 -33.34 5.72 19.46
N MET A 140 -32.49 4.70 19.34
CA MET A 140 -32.58 3.74 18.24
C MET A 140 -32.46 2.33 18.80
N GLY A 141 -33.61 1.84 19.23
CA GLY A 141 -33.83 0.49 19.75
C GLY A 141 -35.28 0.15 19.51
N ASP A 142 -35.66 -0.07 18.25
CA ASP A 142 -36.96 -0.61 17.90
C ASP A 142 -36.80 -1.70 16.84
N LYS A 143 -37.13 -2.92 17.28
CA LYS A 143 -37.41 -4.07 16.44
C LYS A 143 -38.78 -3.86 15.79
N PRO A 144 -38.94 -4.28 14.53
CA PRO A 144 -40.13 -4.96 14.07
C PRO A 144 -39.72 -6.40 13.73
N ASP A 145 -40.13 -7.38 14.52
CA ASP A 145 -41.40 -8.10 14.42
C ASP A 145 -41.57 -8.88 13.11
N GLU A 146 -41.70 -10.19 13.33
CA GLU A 146 -42.04 -11.25 12.39
C GLU A 146 -43.34 -10.94 11.62
N SER A 147 -43.33 -11.13 10.31
CA SER A 147 -44.38 -11.89 9.60
C SER A 147 -44.18 -11.81 8.09
N GLY A 148 -44.10 -12.97 7.44
CA GLY A 148 -44.33 -13.03 5.99
C GLY A 148 -43.46 -14.04 5.26
N ALA A 149 -43.84 -15.31 5.39
CA ALA A 149 -43.59 -16.41 4.46
C ALA A 149 -42.99 -16.03 3.09
N LYS A 150 -41.76 -16.47 2.86
CA LYS A 150 -41.35 -17.30 1.71
C LYS A 150 -39.88 -17.63 1.89
N THR A 151 -39.61 -18.84 2.37
CA THR A 151 -38.30 -19.50 2.31
C THR A 151 -37.94 -19.72 0.85
N SER A 152 -37.55 -18.63 0.19
CA SER A 152 -36.78 -18.68 -1.04
C SER A 152 -35.38 -19.06 -0.59
N THR A 153 -35.07 -20.35 -0.68
CA THR A 153 -33.73 -20.87 -0.45
C THR A 153 -32.81 -20.18 -1.44
N ARG A 154 -32.24 -19.03 -1.04
CA ARG A 154 -31.25 -18.30 -1.83
C ARG A 154 -30.07 -19.23 -1.96
N ARG A 155 -29.90 -19.78 -3.16
CA ARG A 155 -28.75 -20.61 -3.48
C ARG A 155 -27.59 -19.67 -3.81
N PHE A 156 -26.39 -20.07 -3.44
CA PHE A 156 -25.16 -19.37 -3.77
C PHE A 156 -24.35 -20.28 -4.69
N CYS A 157 -23.64 -19.67 -5.64
CA CYS A 157 -22.73 -20.42 -6.50
C CYS A 157 -21.58 -20.99 -5.65
N SER A 158 -21.32 -22.29 -5.77
CA SER A 158 -20.23 -22.96 -5.06
C SER A 158 -18.84 -22.55 -5.55
N GLN A 159 -18.73 -21.95 -6.75
CA GLN A 159 -17.46 -21.55 -7.34
C GLN A 159 -17.07 -20.10 -7.01
N CYS A 160 -18.02 -19.18 -6.89
CA CYS A 160 -17.73 -17.75 -6.68
C CYS A 160 -18.51 -17.11 -5.53
N GLY A 161 -19.43 -17.84 -4.88
CA GLY A 161 -20.21 -17.34 -3.75
C GLY A 161 -21.33 -16.36 -4.11
N VAL A 162 -21.51 -16.01 -5.39
CA VAL A 162 -22.55 -15.08 -5.83
C VAL A 162 -23.94 -15.69 -5.65
N ALA A 163 -24.90 -14.87 -5.21
CA ALA A 163 -26.30 -15.28 -5.10
C ALA A 163 -26.88 -15.61 -6.47
N VAL A 164 -27.48 -16.78 -6.60
CA VAL A 164 -28.06 -17.29 -7.85
C VAL A 164 -29.54 -17.60 -7.64
N LYS A 165 -30.35 -17.39 -8.68
CA LYS A 165 -31.79 -17.68 -8.58
C LYS A 165 -32.02 -19.19 -8.74
N PRO A 166 -33.09 -19.76 -8.13
CA PRO A 166 -33.40 -21.19 -8.26
C PRO A 166 -33.65 -21.67 -9.69
N SER A 167 -33.95 -20.75 -10.61
CA SER A 167 -34.21 -21.02 -12.03
C SER A 167 -32.95 -20.89 -12.90
N ASP A 168 -31.81 -20.45 -12.35
CA ASP A 168 -30.58 -20.23 -13.11
C ASP A 168 -29.85 -21.57 -13.32
N ARG A 169 -29.60 -21.93 -14.59
CA ARG A 169 -28.79 -23.11 -14.95
C ARG A 169 -27.30 -22.85 -14.94
N PHE A 170 -26.90 -21.58 -15.02
CA PHE A 170 -25.52 -21.13 -15.05
C PHE A 170 -25.37 -19.88 -14.18
N CYS A 171 -24.24 -19.74 -13.50
CA CYS A 171 -23.96 -18.53 -12.75
C CYS A 171 -23.68 -17.36 -13.69
N SER A 172 -24.42 -16.26 -13.56
CA SER A 172 -24.22 -15.05 -14.37
C SER A 172 -22.88 -14.36 -14.11
N SER A 173 -22.21 -14.67 -13.01
CA SER A 173 -20.94 -14.03 -12.62
C SER A 173 -19.70 -14.82 -13.04
N CYS A 174 -19.75 -16.15 -13.05
CA CYS A 174 -18.56 -16.98 -13.36
C CYS A 174 -18.81 -18.03 -14.46
N GLY A 175 -20.04 -18.15 -14.97
CA GLY A 175 -20.38 -19.07 -16.06
C GLY A 175 -20.48 -20.55 -15.67
N SER A 176 -20.22 -20.92 -14.40
CA SER A 176 -20.30 -22.32 -13.98
C SER A 176 -21.74 -22.85 -14.03
N SER A 177 -21.93 -24.09 -14.49
CA SER A 177 -23.23 -24.77 -14.45
C SER A 177 -23.67 -25.02 -13.00
N LEU A 178 -24.90 -24.61 -12.69
CA LEU A 178 -25.56 -24.85 -11.40
C LEU A 178 -26.44 -26.08 -11.59
N SER A 179 -25.83 -27.26 -11.46
CA SER A 179 -26.48 -28.56 -11.52
C SER A 179 -26.98 -29.00 -10.14
#